data_AF-A0A379STS8-F1
#
_entry.id   AF-A0A379STS8-F1
#
_cell.length_a   1.000
_cell.length_b   1.000
_cell.length_c   1.000
_cell.angle_alpha   90.00
_cell.angle_beta   90.00
_cell.angle_gamma   90.00
#
_symmetry.space_group_name_H-M   'P 1'
#
loop_
_entity.id
_entity.type
_entity.pdbx_description
1 polymer ?
#
loop_
_entity_poly.entity_id
_entity_poly.type
_entity_poly.pdbx_seq_one_letter_code
_entity_poly.pdbx_strand_id
1 'polypeptide(L)'
;MMLGQEVARLNSMVQRVHKGNQTADFDTFGKGAWTFELRVNAVAALEAALLDLLGQALNVPVCELLGPGKQRDAVTVLGYLFYIGDRTKTELPYLESTPGSHEWYRLRHQEALNSDTVVWLAEASQDRYGFKDFKLKGGVLPGEQEIDTVRALKKRFRTRVLPLIRTAPGYWMKPLRCAKAE
;
A
#
# COMPACT_ATOMS: atom_id res chain seq x y z
N MET A 1 -20.91 16.83 16.51
CA MET A 1 -21.18 17.35 15.16
C MET A 1 -21.87 16.34 14.23
N MET A 2 -21.62 15.03 14.36
CA MET A 2 -22.19 14.00 13.48
C MET A 2 -23.49 13.37 13.99
N LEU A 3 -23.69 13.32 15.31
CA LEU A 3 -24.89 12.75 15.92
C LEU A 3 -26.15 13.54 15.56
N GLY A 4 -27.23 12.82 15.27
CA GLY A 4 -28.52 13.40 14.90
C GLY A 4 -28.59 13.97 13.48
N GLN A 5 -27.58 13.77 12.65
CA GLN A 5 -27.60 14.17 11.24
C GLN A 5 -28.12 13.02 10.36
N GLU A 6 -28.83 13.39 9.29
CA GLU A 6 -29.26 12.46 8.25
C GLU A 6 -28.06 12.04 7.38
N VAL A 7 -27.95 10.75 7.09
CA VAL A 7 -26.87 10.20 6.25
C VAL A 7 -26.86 10.80 4.84
N ALA A 8 -28.03 11.19 4.31
CA ALA A 8 -28.13 11.89 3.02
C ALA A 8 -27.32 13.20 2.95
N ARG A 9 -26.94 13.78 4.10
CA ARG A 9 -26.12 14.99 4.19
C ARG A 9 -24.61 14.73 4.16
N LEU A 10 -24.17 13.49 3.87
CA LEU A 10 -22.77 13.06 3.98
C LEU A 10 -21.76 14.04 3.35
N ASN A 11 -22.01 14.52 2.12
CA ASN A 11 -21.11 15.42 1.42
C ASN A 11 -20.89 16.71 2.19
N SER A 12 -21.96 17.29 2.74
CA SER A 12 -21.88 18.51 3.55
C SER A 12 -21.16 18.29 4.88
N MET A 13 -21.34 17.11 5.50
CA MET A 13 -20.71 16.74 6.76
C MET A 13 -19.19 16.52 6.57
N VAL A 14 -18.81 15.73 5.57
CA VAL A 14 -17.41 15.47 5.20
C VAL A 14 -16.72 16.78 4.81
N GLN A 15 -17.34 17.59 3.94
CA GLN A 15 -16.74 18.84 3.49
C GLN A 15 -16.53 19.84 4.64
N ARG A 16 -17.42 19.87 5.64
CA ARG A 16 -17.27 20.72 6.83
C ARG A 16 -16.05 20.32 7.65
N VAL A 17 -15.85 19.02 7.90
CA VAL A 17 -14.67 18.52 8.62
C VAL A 17 -13.40 18.75 7.79
N HIS A 18 -13.44 18.50 6.49
CA HIS A 18 -12.28 18.70 5.61
C HIS A 18 -11.81 20.15 5.60
N LYS A 19 -12.71 21.11 5.35
CA LYS A 19 -12.37 22.54 5.33
C LYS A 19 -11.81 23.03 6.65
N GLY A 20 -12.30 22.52 7.78
CA GLY A 20 -11.80 22.88 9.11
C GLY A 20 -10.36 22.44 9.38
N ASN A 21 -9.83 21.46 8.63
CA ASN A 21 -8.50 20.90 8.83
C ASN A 21 -7.51 21.18 7.71
N GLN A 22 -7.99 21.67 6.55
CA GLN A 22 -7.19 21.79 5.33
C GLN A 22 -5.93 22.66 5.51
N THR A 23 -6.07 23.85 6.11
CA THR A 23 -4.92 24.74 6.35
C THR A 23 -3.88 24.13 7.29
N ALA A 24 -4.34 23.42 8.33
CA ALA A 24 -3.45 22.75 9.28
C ALA A 24 -2.69 21.60 8.61
N ASP A 25 -3.34 20.85 7.72
CA ASP A 25 -2.68 19.77 6.97
C ASP A 25 -1.64 20.33 5.98
N PHE A 26 -1.91 21.46 5.30
CA PHE A 26 -0.90 22.12 4.46
C PHE A 26 0.34 22.56 5.24
N ASP A 27 0.14 23.21 6.40
CA ASP A 27 1.23 23.65 7.26
C ASP A 27 2.04 22.46 7.82
N THR A 28 1.33 21.43 8.32
CA THR A 28 1.95 20.23 8.90
C THR A 28 2.75 19.44 7.86
N PHE A 29 2.19 19.26 6.66
CA PHE A 29 2.89 18.61 5.55
C PHE A 29 4.10 19.42 5.07
N GLY A 30 3.97 20.74 4.97
CA GLY A 30 5.08 21.64 4.62
C GLY A 30 6.24 21.59 5.63
N LYS A 31 5.96 21.23 6.88
CA LYS A 31 6.94 21.03 7.96
C LYS A 31 7.54 19.62 8.00
N GLY A 32 7.23 18.77 7.03
CA GLY A 32 7.85 17.45 6.86
C GLY A 32 7.09 16.29 7.50
N ALA A 33 5.83 16.49 7.92
CA ALA A 33 4.99 15.40 8.37
C ALA A 33 4.75 14.37 7.27
N TRP A 34 4.64 13.11 7.66
CA TRP A 34 4.28 12.03 6.74
C TRP A 34 2.81 12.14 6.34
N THR A 35 2.46 11.63 5.16
CA THR A 35 1.09 11.70 4.64
C THR A 35 0.06 10.98 5.52
N PHE A 36 0.48 9.98 6.29
CA PHE A 36 -0.38 9.26 7.24
C PHE A 36 -0.61 10.02 8.56
N GLU A 37 0.12 11.10 8.82
CA GLU A 37 -0.06 11.96 10.01
C GLU A 37 -1.09 13.08 9.77
N LEU A 38 -1.57 13.24 8.54
CA LEU A 38 -2.50 14.30 8.16
C LEU A 38 -3.93 13.99 8.60
N ARG A 39 -4.69 15.05 8.91
CA ARG A 39 -6.06 14.97 9.41
C ARG A 39 -7.06 14.53 8.35
N VAL A 40 -6.72 14.68 7.07
CA VAL A 40 -7.48 14.09 5.95
C VAL A 40 -7.73 12.59 6.12
N ASN A 41 -6.86 11.85 6.83
CA ASN A 41 -7.10 10.43 7.13
C ASN A 41 -8.32 10.22 8.04
N ALA A 42 -8.56 11.12 9.01
CA ALA A 42 -9.76 11.09 9.84
C ALA A 42 -11.02 11.47 9.04
N VAL A 43 -10.89 12.38 8.08
CA VAL A 43 -11.98 12.74 7.14
C VAL A 43 -12.35 11.52 6.29
N ALA A 44 -11.37 10.81 5.74
CA ALA A 44 -11.60 9.62 4.93
C ALA A 44 -12.26 8.48 5.74
N ALA A 45 -11.88 8.28 7.00
CA ALA A 45 -12.53 7.32 7.88
C ALA A 45 -14.01 7.65 8.12
N LEU A 46 -14.32 8.94 8.35
CA LEU A 46 -15.70 9.40 8.49
C LEU A 46 -16.50 9.22 7.20
N GLU A 47 -15.93 9.59 6.05
CA GLU A 47 -16.57 9.43 4.74
C GLU A 47 -16.88 7.96 4.45
N ALA A 48 -15.93 7.04 4.73
CA ALA A 48 -16.13 5.61 4.55
C ALA A 48 -17.31 5.08 5.39
N ALA A 49 -17.42 5.48 6.66
CA ALA A 49 -18.53 5.07 7.53
C ALA A 49 -19.89 5.63 7.06
N LEU A 50 -19.92 6.87 6.57
CA LEU A 50 -21.15 7.47 6.04
C LEU A 50 -21.57 6.85 4.70
N LEU A 51 -20.62 6.53 3.83
CA LEU A 51 -20.87 5.81 2.57
C LEU A 51 -21.38 4.39 2.81
N ASP A 52 -20.85 3.70 3.83
CA ASP A 52 -21.36 2.39 4.24
C ASP A 52 -22.83 2.46 4.67
N LEU A 53 -23.18 3.39 5.57
CA LEU A 53 -24.57 3.60 5.98
C LEU A 53 -25.49 4.01 4.82
N LEU A 54 -25.00 4.85 3.90
CA LEU A 54 -25.78 5.23 2.72
C LEU A 54 -26.01 4.02 1.80
N GLY A 55 -24.96 3.21 1.58
CA GLY A 55 -25.04 1.98 0.80
C GLY A 55 -26.05 1.00 1.39
N GLN A 56 -26.04 0.82 2.72
CA GLN A 56 -27.02 -0.01 3.42
C GLN A 56 -28.45 0.54 3.27
N ALA A 57 -28.66 1.86 3.42
CA ALA A 57 -29.98 2.48 3.29
C ALA A 57 -30.55 2.38 1.87
N LEU A 58 -29.69 2.44 0.85
CA LEU A 58 -30.06 2.33 -0.56
C LEU A 58 -29.99 0.89 -1.09
N ASN A 59 -29.52 -0.07 -0.27
CA ASN A 59 -29.27 -1.45 -0.64
C ASN A 59 -28.37 -1.61 -1.88
N VAL A 60 -27.28 -0.83 -1.96
CA VAL A 60 -26.25 -0.89 -3.01
C VAL A 60 -24.85 -0.93 -2.40
N PRO A 61 -23.87 -1.59 -3.04
CA PRO A 61 -22.49 -1.54 -2.56
C PRO A 61 -21.91 -0.13 -2.73
N VAL A 62 -20.97 0.25 -1.87
CA VAL A 62 -20.33 1.59 -1.88
C VAL A 62 -19.76 1.96 -3.25
N CYS A 63 -19.24 1.00 -4.02
CA CYS A 63 -18.71 1.27 -5.35
C CYS A 63 -19.74 1.78 -6.36
N GLU A 64 -21.04 1.54 -6.16
CA GLU A 64 -22.11 2.15 -6.97
C GLU A 64 -22.31 3.64 -6.64
N LEU A 65 -21.93 4.08 -5.45
CA LEU A 65 -22.08 5.47 -5.00
C LEU A 65 -20.93 6.37 -5.43
N LEU A 66 -19.82 5.78 -5.93
CA LEU A 66 -18.60 6.51 -6.26
C LEU A 66 -18.51 6.79 -7.76
N GLY A 67 -18.46 8.07 -8.13
CA GLY A 67 -18.24 8.50 -9.52
C GLY A 67 -19.28 7.92 -10.49
N PRO A 68 -18.88 7.20 -11.56
CA PRO A 68 -19.81 6.59 -12.53
C PRO A 68 -20.43 5.26 -12.05
N GLY A 69 -20.31 4.92 -10.76
CA GLY A 69 -20.79 3.66 -10.21
C GLY A 69 -19.85 2.49 -10.46
N LYS A 70 -20.32 1.27 -10.23
CA LYS A 70 -19.47 0.06 -10.25
C LYS A 70 -19.00 -0.26 -11.67
N GLN A 71 -17.68 -0.35 -11.85
CA GLN A 71 -17.06 -0.61 -13.15
C GLN A 71 -16.56 -2.06 -13.33
N ARG A 72 -16.42 -2.81 -12.24
CA ARG A 72 -15.93 -4.21 -12.23
C ARG A 72 -16.27 -4.91 -10.92
N ASP A 73 -16.33 -6.23 -10.94
CA ASP A 73 -16.59 -7.06 -9.75
C ASP A 73 -15.33 -7.40 -8.94
N ALA A 74 -14.15 -7.38 -9.58
CA ALA A 74 -12.88 -7.71 -8.94
C ALA A 74 -11.82 -6.65 -9.25
N VAL A 75 -11.00 -6.31 -8.26
CA VAL A 75 -9.91 -5.34 -8.39
C VAL A 75 -8.57 -6.07 -8.35
N THR A 76 -7.76 -5.91 -9.40
CA THR A 76 -6.40 -6.45 -9.42
C THR A 76 -5.55 -5.75 -8.37
N VAL A 77 -4.89 -6.54 -7.52
CA VAL A 77 -3.94 -6.08 -6.51
C VAL A 77 -2.53 -6.58 -6.81
N LEU A 78 -1.54 -5.91 -6.25
CA LEU A 78 -0.12 -6.25 -6.39
C LEU A 78 0.43 -6.92 -5.12
N GLY A 79 1.47 -7.74 -5.29
CA GLY A 79 2.32 -8.18 -4.19
C GLY A 79 3.29 -7.06 -3.82
N TYR A 80 3.12 -6.47 -2.65
CA TYR A 80 4.01 -5.42 -2.15
C TYR A 80 5.14 -6.06 -1.32
N LEU A 81 6.31 -6.17 -1.95
CA LEU A 81 7.51 -6.76 -1.38
C LEU A 81 8.33 -5.71 -0.62
N PHE A 82 9.00 -6.17 0.43
CA PHE A 82 9.85 -5.37 1.29
C PHE A 82 11.16 -6.13 1.56
N TYR A 83 12.24 -5.38 1.78
CA TYR A 83 13.37 -5.89 2.51
C TYR A 83 12.98 -6.06 3.98
N ILE A 84 13.31 -7.20 4.56
CA ILE A 84 12.94 -7.54 5.95
C ILE A 84 14.22 -7.68 6.76
N GLY A 85 14.36 -6.86 7.81
CA GLY A 85 15.48 -6.97 8.73
C GLY A 85 15.36 -8.19 9.65
N ASP A 86 16.49 -8.68 10.13
CA ASP A 86 16.52 -9.77 11.10
C ASP A 86 15.95 -9.32 12.46
N ARG A 87 14.78 -9.89 12.80
CA ARG A 87 14.07 -9.63 14.05
C ARG A 87 14.92 -9.94 15.29
N THR A 88 15.86 -10.88 15.21
CA THR A 88 16.70 -11.32 16.34
C THR A 88 17.74 -10.28 16.75
N LYS A 89 17.96 -9.25 15.92
CA LYS A 89 18.81 -8.10 16.23
C LYS A 89 18.12 -7.04 17.08
N THR A 90 16.88 -7.28 17.52
CA THR A 90 16.08 -6.37 18.34
C THR A 90 15.40 -7.11 19.47
N GLU A 91 15.07 -6.40 20.56
CA GLU A 91 14.25 -6.93 21.65
C GLU A 91 12.74 -6.73 21.42
N LEU A 92 12.36 -6.17 20.26
CA LEU A 92 10.97 -5.90 19.93
C LEU A 92 10.23 -7.22 19.67
N PRO A 93 8.94 -7.33 20.04
CA PRO A 93 8.18 -8.57 19.98
C PRO A 93 7.68 -8.89 18.56
N TYR A 94 8.60 -8.96 17.58
CA TYR A 94 8.28 -9.41 16.23
C TYR A 94 7.86 -10.88 16.24
N LEU A 95 6.78 -11.18 15.54
CA LEU A 95 6.32 -12.55 15.36
C LEU A 95 7.36 -13.35 14.55
N GLU A 96 7.55 -14.61 14.92
CA GLU A 96 8.42 -15.53 14.17
C GLU A 96 7.70 -16.20 12.99
N SER A 97 6.39 -16.43 13.15
CA SER A 97 5.53 -17.00 12.13
C SER A 97 4.07 -16.59 12.38
N THR A 98 3.19 -16.89 11.43
CA THR A 98 1.74 -16.81 11.61
C THR A 98 1.13 -18.20 11.42
N PRO A 99 0.03 -18.54 12.12
CA PRO A 99 -0.68 -19.79 11.88
C PRO A 99 -0.97 -20.04 10.40
N GLY A 100 -0.68 -21.26 9.95
CA GLY A 100 -0.86 -21.70 8.57
C GLY A 100 0.30 -22.60 8.12
N SER A 101 0.04 -23.48 7.15
CA SER A 101 1.04 -24.42 6.62
C SER A 101 1.78 -23.89 5.40
N HIS A 102 1.26 -22.85 4.74
CA HIS A 102 1.87 -22.30 3.54
C HIS A 102 3.15 -21.53 3.88
N GLU A 103 4.21 -21.75 3.10
CA GLU A 103 5.55 -21.22 3.35
C GLU A 103 5.60 -19.69 3.55
N TRP A 104 4.80 -18.95 2.77
CA TRP A 104 4.60 -17.49 2.94
C TRP A 104 4.41 -17.05 4.40
N TYR A 105 3.66 -17.80 5.22
CA TYR A 105 3.37 -17.42 6.62
C TYR A 105 4.58 -17.53 7.54
N ARG A 106 5.64 -18.23 7.12
CA ARG A 106 6.95 -18.26 7.76
C ARG A 106 7.86 -17.18 7.15
N LEU A 107 8.03 -17.19 5.83
CA LEU A 107 9.00 -16.32 5.15
C LEU A 107 8.78 -14.83 5.38
N ARG A 108 7.54 -14.36 5.48
CA ARG A 108 7.23 -12.94 5.71
C ARG A 108 7.68 -12.38 7.06
N HIS A 109 8.26 -13.23 7.92
CA HIS A 109 8.84 -12.87 9.22
C HIS A 109 10.34 -13.18 9.32
N GLN A 110 10.97 -13.65 8.25
CA GLN A 110 12.40 -13.97 8.19
C GLN A 110 13.17 -12.85 7.50
N GLU A 111 14.48 -12.77 7.78
CA GLU A 111 15.36 -11.79 7.13
C GLU A 111 15.32 -11.98 5.60
N ALA A 112 15.14 -10.87 4.89
CA ALA A 112 15.19 -10.80 3.44
C ALA A 112 15.90 -9.51 3.03
N LEU A 113 17.23 -9.56 2.98
CA LEU A 113 18.10 -8.42 2.69
C LEU A 113 18.94 -8.61 1.41
N ASN A 114 18.52 -9.52 0.52
CA ASN A 114 19.19 -9.74 -0.76
C ASN A 114 18.19 -10.14 -1.86
N SER A 115 18.66 -10.24 -3.10
CA SER A 115 17.83 -10.54 -4.25
C SER A 115 17.12 -11.88 -4.16
N ASP A 116 17.83 -12.95 -3.75
CA ASP A 116 17.29 -14.31 -3.71
C ASP A 116 16.17 -14.44 -2.69
N THR A 117 16.36 -13.88 -1.49
CA THR A 117 15.35 -13.88 -0.43
C THR A 117 14.10 -13.08 -0.80
N VAL A 118 14.26 -11.94 -1.50
CA VAL A 118 13.13 -11.16 -2.02
C VAL A 118 12.40 -11.90 -3.15
N VAL A 119 13.13 -12.61 -4.02
CA VAL A 119 12.51 -13.47 -5.05
C VAL A 119 11.73 -14.60 -4.38
N TRP A 120 12.26 -15.23 -3.34
CA TRP A 120 11.56 -16.29 -2.61
C TRP A 120 10.27 -15.79 -1.94
N LEU A 121 10.28 -14.57 -1.37
CA LEU A 121 9.08 -13.90 -0.89
C LEU A 121 8.04 -13.70 -2.01
N ALA A 122 8.50 -13.29 -3.19
CA ALA A 122 7.64 -13.10 -4.35
C ALA A 122 7.05 -14.43 -4.85
N GLU A 123 7.82 -15.51 -4.85
CA GLU A 123 7.35 -16.84 -5.26
C GLU A 123 6.29 -17.36 -4.28
N ALA A 124 6.58 -17.31 -2.99
CA ALA A 124 5.65 -17.76 -1.96
C ALA A 124 4.37 -16.92 -1.93
N SER A 125 4.46 -15.60 -2.16
CA SER A 125 3.25 -14.77 -2.25
C SER A 125 2.50 -14.95 -3.57
N GLN A 126 3.19 -15.23 -4.68
CA GLN A 126 2.53 -15.59 -5.94
C GLN A 126 1.76 -16.90 -5.79
N ASP A 127 2.39 -17.94 -5.24
CA ASP A 127 1.76 -19.24 -5.03
C ASP A 127 0.53 -19.11 -4.12
N ARG A 128 0.66 -18.35 -3.03
CA ARG A 128 -0.43 -18.19 -2.05
C ARG A 128 -1.63 -17.38 -2.56
N TYR A 129 -1.37 -16.30 -3.32
CA TYR A 129 -2.37 -15.26 -3.63
C TYR A 129 -2.61 -15.05 -5.13
N GLY A 130 -1.83 -15.68 -6.01
CA GLY A 130 -1.95 -15.55 -7.46
C GLY A 130 -1.51 -14.20 -8.02
N PHE A 131 -0.60 -13.48 -7.33
CA PHE A 131 -0.17 -12.15 -7.77
C PHE A 131 0.43 -12.15 -9.17
N LYS A 132 -0.04 -11.21 -9.99
CA LYS A 132 0.48 -10.94 -11.35
C LYS A 132 1.36 -9.71 -11.39
N ASP A 133 1.19 -8.79 -10.44
CA ASP A 133 1.96 -7.56 -10.36
C ASP A 133 2.73 -7.53 -9.05
N PHE A 134 3.99 -7.07 -9.10
CA PHE A 134 4.83 -6.91 -7.91
C PHE A 134 5.38 -5.50 -7.83
N LYS A 135 5.51 -4.99 -6.61
CA LYS A 135 6.20 -3.74 -6.29
C LYS A 135 7.20 -4.01 -5.17
N LEU A 136 8.44 -3.61 -5.37
CA LEU A 136 9.47 -3.63 -4.32
C LEU A 136 9.60 -2.24 -3.69
N LYS A 137 9.55 -2.18 -2.36
CA LYS A 137 9.92 -1.00 -1.57
C LYS A 137 11.44 -0.79 -1.65
N GLY A 138 11.87 0.33 -2.23
CA GLY A 138 13.28 0.74 -2.27
C GLY A 138 13.64 1.82 -1.25
N GLY A 139 14.91 2.21 -1.23
CA GLY A 139 15.48 3.17 -0.27
C GLY A 139 16.03 2.52 1.00
N VAL A 140 16.42 1.25 0.92
CA VAL A 140 16.98 0.44 2.02
C VAL A 140 18.45 0.10 1.74
N LEU A 141 18.74 -0.43 0.55
CA LEU A 141 20.08 -0.84 0.12
C LEU A 141 20.67 0.17 -0.89
N PRO A 142 21.96 0.08 -1.24
CA PRO A 142 22.50 0.81 -2.40
C PRO A 142 21.64 0.57 -3.64
N GLY A 143 21.39 1.61 -4.42
CA GLY A 143 20.40 1.58 -5.50
C GLY A 143 20.69 0.51 -6.55
N GLU A 144 21.97 0.19 -6.78
CA GLU A 144 22.44 -0.86 -7.67
C GLU A 144 21.95 -2.24 -7.21
N GLN A 145 21.99 -2.52 -5.91
CA GLN A 145 21.51 -3.79 -5.35
C GLN A 145 19.99 -3.90 -5.42
N GLU A 146 19.27 -2.78 -5.25
CA GLU A 146 17.82 -2.74 -5.41
C GLU A 146 17.43 -2.97 -6.87
N ILE A 147 18.20 -2.42 -7.82
CA ILE A 147 18.03 -2.68 -9.26
C ILE A 147 18.30 -4.15 -9.57
N ASP A 148 19.35 -4.75 -9.02
CA ASP A 148 19.63 -6.18 -9.22
C ASP A 148 18.52 -7.07 -8.69
N THR A 149 17.91 -6.69 -7.56
CA THR A 149 16.74 -7.38 -7.02
C THR A 149 15.53 -7.27 -7.97
N VAL A 150 15.27 -6.10 -8.53
CA VAL A 150 14.20 -5.92 -9.53
C VAL A 150 14.49 -6.72 -10.81
N ARG A 151 15.75 -6.79 -11.25
CA ARG A 151 16.17 -7.63 -12.39
C ARG A 151 15.93 -9.11 -12.11
N ALA A 152 16.27 -9.59 -10.91
CA ALA A 152 16.04 -10.97 -10.49
C ALA A 152 14.54 -11.30 -10.47
N LEU A 153 13.71 -10.42 -9.90
CA LEU A 153 12.25 -10.55 -9.93
C LEU A 153 11.74 -10.60 -11.38
N LYS A 154 12.23 -9.71 -12.26
CA LYS A 154 11.79 -9.69 -13.67
C LYS A 154 12.23 -10.93 -14.45
N LYS A 155 13.41 -11.49 -14.13
CA LYS A 155 13.90 -12.75 -14.71
C LYS A 155 13.05 -13.93 -14.25
N ARG A 156 12.66 -13.97 -12.97
CA ARG A 156 11.88 -15.06 -12.39
C ARG A 156 10.41 -15.03 -12.80
N PHE A 157 9.82 -13.84 -12.87
CA PHE A 157 8.41 -13.65 -13.21
C PHE A 157 8.29 -12.96 -14.56
N ARG A 158 7.75 -13.69 -15.56
CA ARG A 158 7.35 -13.10 -16.85
C ARG A 158 6.18 -12.11 -16.74
N THR A 159 5.70 -11.87 -15.53
CA THR A 159 4.62 -10.94 -15.22
C THR A 159 5.13 -9.49 -15.13
N ARG A 160 4.23 -8.53 -14.83
CA ARG A 160 4.57 -7.11 -14.83
C ARG A 160 5.08 -6.71 -13.45
N VAL A 161 6.41 -6.67 -13.29
CA VAL A 161 7.05 -6.03 -12.15
C VAL A 161 6.95 -4.52 -12.34
N LEU A 162 6.21 -3.85 -11.46
CA LEU A 162 6.05 -2.39 -11.50
C LEU A 162 7.35 -1.71 -11.02
N PRO A 163 7.62 -0.46 -11.45
CA PRO A 163 8.87 0.22 -11.13
C PRO A 163 9.12 0.30 -9.62
N LEU A 164 10.40 0.22 -9.24
CA LEU A 164 10.86 0.48 -7.88
C LEU A 164 10.33 1.84 -7.42
N ILE A 165 9.61 1.89 -6.29
CA ILE A 165 9.23 3.14 -5.65
C ILE A 165 10.12 3.31 -4.44
N ARG A 166 11.15 4.14 -4.59
CA ARG A 166 11.99 4.63 -3.49
C ARG A 166 11.16 5.64 -2.70
N THR A 167 10.90 5.37 -1.43
CA THR A 167 10.03 6.23 -0.60
C THR A 167 10.80 7.13 0.37
N ALA A 168 12.13 7.20 0.26
CA ALA A 168 12.91 8.14 1.05
C ALA A 168 12.72 9.56 0.46
N PRO A 169 12.24 10.54 1.25
CA PRO A 169 12.18 11.93 0.81
C PRO A 169 13.60 12.41 0.42
N GLY A 170 13.75 12.98 -0.79
CA GLY A 170 14.93 13.78 -1.15
C GLY A 170 16.11 13.07 -1.85
N TYR A 171 16.14 11.73 -1.97
CA TYR A 171 17.22 11.03 -2.70
C TYR A 171 16.75 10.55 -4.07
N TRP A 172 16.95 11.39 -5.08
CA TRP A 172 16.60 11.07 -6.47
C TRP A 172 17.68 10.23 -7.14
N MET A 173 17.29 9.06 -7.63
CA MET A 173 17.83 8.53 -8.88
C MET A 173 16.78 8.87 -9.95
N LYS A 174 17.20 9.44 -11.10
CA LYS A 174 16.30 9.77 -12.21
C LYS A 174 15.45 8.52 -12.57
N PRO A 175 14.17 8.67 -12.94
CA PRO A 175 13.32 7.53 -13.28
C PRO A 175 14.00 6.68 -14.36
N LEU A 176 14.31 5.43 -14.01
CA LEU A 176 14.75 4.43 -14.96
C LEU A 176 13.56 4.13 -15.88
N ARG A 177 13.60 4.68 -17.10
CA ARG A 177 12.79 4.14 -18.18
C ARG A 177 13.20 2.68 -18.30
N CYS A 178 12.25 1.76 -18.10
CA CYS A 178 12.45 0.38 -18.52
C CYS A 178 12.82 0.42 -20.00
N ALA A 179 14.09 0.15 -20.31
CA ALA A 179 14.50 -0.10 -21.67
C ALA A 179 13.64 -1.27 -22.18
N LYS A 180 12.98 -1.07 -23.31
CA LYS A 180 12.33 -2.16 -24.03
C LYS A 180 13.43 -3.18 -24.31
N ALA A 181 13.25 -4.41 -23.84
CA ALA A 181 14.06 -5.51 -24.33
C ALA A 181 13.66 -5.73 -25.79
N GLU A 182 14.61 -5.49 -26.69
CA GLU A 182 14.62 -6.06 -28.03
C GLU A 182 14.99 -7.55 -27.95
#